data_AF-A0A3D2PAY5-F1
#
_entry.id   AF-A0A3D2PAY5-F1
#
_cell.length_a   1.000
_cell.length_b   1.000
_cell.length_c   1.000
_cell.angle_alpha   90.00
_cell.angle_beta   90.00
_cell.angle_gamma   90.00
#
_symmetry.space_group_name_H-M   'P 1'
#
loop_
_entity.id
_entity.type
_entity.pdbx_description
1 polymer ?
#
loop_
_entity_poly.entity_id
_entity_poly.type
_entity_poly.pdbx_seq_one_letter_code
_entity_poly.pdbx_strand_id
1 'polypeptide(L)'
;MGFFIVLLKGKEGEAYNVATDHEISVIELAQTLVEKVFPERKLKVVKNINKSNKCLRIEFARTTVDITKIKALGWKLNFPIKEGFQRTVRSFEEDAGKIK
;
A
#
# COMPACT_ATOMS: atom_id res chain seq x y z
N MET A 1 9.70 2.20 -10.80
CA MET A 1 10.98 1.46 -10.80
C MET A 1 10.82 -0.03 -11.08
N GLY A 2 9.93 -0.76 -10.39
CA GLY A 2 9.75 -2.21 -10.63
C GLY A 2 9.45 -2.59 -12.08
N PHE A 3 8.51 -1.90 -12.73
CA PHE A 3 8.19 -2.16 -14.14
C PHE A 3 9.38 -1.97 -15.09
N PHE A 4 10.21 -0.94 -14.88
CA PHE A 4 11.41 -0.74 -15.69
C PHE A 4 12.45 -1.83 -15.48
N ILE A 5 12.57 -2.38 -14.27
CA ILE A 5 13.46 -3.53 -14.02
C ILE A 5 12.99 -4.75 -14.80
N VAL A 6 11.69 -5.04 -14.80
CA VAL A 6 11.12 -6.14 -15.59
C VAL A 6 11.32 -5.90 -17.09
N LEU A 7 11.06 -4.68 -17.56
CA LEU A 7 11.24 -4.31 -18.97
C LEU A 7 12.69 -4.47 -19.44
N LEU A 8 13.67 -4.09 -18.62
CA LEU A 8 15.08 -4.03 -19.02
C LEU A 8 15.87 -5.30 -18.70
N LYS A 9 15.42 -6.11 -17.74
CA LYS A 9 16.18 -7.26 -17.22
C LYS A 9 15.36 -8.54 -17.10
N GLY A 10 14.05 -8.47 -17.34
CA GLY A 10 13.17 -9.62 -17.33
C GLY A 10 13.44 -10.55 -18.51
N LYS A 11 13.15 -11.83 -18.32
CA LYS A 11 13.20 -12.83 -19.37
C LYS A 11 11.88 -12.84 -20.16
N GLU A 12 11.99 -12.96 -21.48
CA GLU A 12 10.83 -13.02 -22.36
C GLU A 12 9.90 -14.18 -22.01
N GLY A 13 8.59 -13.94 -22.11
CA GLY A 13 7.55 -14.93 -21.79
C GLY A 13 7.38 -15.23 -20.29
N GLU A 14 8.10 -14.53 -19.40
CA GLU A 14 8.02 -14.77 -17.97
C GLU A 14 7.20 -13.72 -17.20
N ALA A 15 6.41 -14.19 -16.24
CA ALA A 15 5.69 -13.33 -15.30
C ALA A 15 6.56 -12.96 -14.08
N TYR A 16 6.36 -11.74 -13.56
CA TYR A 16 7.04 -11.20 -12.39
C TYR A 16 6.05 -10.49 -11.47
N ASN A 17 5.97 -10.92 -10.21
CA ASN A 17 5.21 -10.20 -9.19
C ASN A 17 6.00 -8.96 -8.76
N VAL A 18 5.41 -7.77 -8.93
CA VAL A 18 5.96 -6.50 -8.45
C VAL A 18 5.12 -6.06 -7.24
N ALA A 19 5.54 -6.42 -6.03
CA ALA A 19 4.75 -6.20 -4.83
C ALA A 19 5.63 -5.99 -3.59
N THR A 20 5.06 -5.42 -2.54
CA THR A 20 5.68 -5.45 -1.21
C THR A 20 5.54 -6.85 -0.60
N ASP A 21 6.57 -7.32 0.10
CA ASP A 21 6.53 -8.50 0.98
C ASP A 21 6.06 -8.17 2.40
N HIS A 22 5.73 -6.91 2.67
CA HIS A 22 5.18 -6.45 3.94
C HIS A 22 3.68 -6.28 3.82
N GLU A 23 2.93 -6.95 4.69
CA GLU A 23 1.48 -6.79 4.84
C GLU A 23 1.18 -5.72 5.89
N ILE A 24 0.06 -5.01 5.71
CA ILE A 24 -0.51 -4.13 6.73
C ILE A 24 -2.04 -4.23 6.65
N SER A 25 -2.71 -4.37 7.78
CA SER A 25 -4.17 -4.36 7.80
C SER A 25 -4.71 -2.93 7.59
N VAL A 26 -5.96 -2.82 7.13
CA VAL A 26 -6.63 -1.52 6.97
C VAL A 26 -6.66 -0.73 8.29
N ILE A 27 -6.84 -1.43 9.41
CA ILE A 27 -6.89 -0.78 10.72
C ILE A 27 -5.51 -0.27 11.17
N GLU A 28 -4.46 -1.07 11.00
CA GLU A 28 -3.08 -0.66 11.34
C GLU A 28 -2.60 0.50 10.47
N LEU A 29 -2.99 0.50 9.19
CA LEU A 29 -2.71 1.60 8.28
C LEU A 29 -3.42 2.88 8.75
N ALA A 30 -4.71 2.80 9.07
CA ALA A 30 -5.48 3.95 9.57
C ALA A 30 -4.88 4.52 10.86
N GLN A 31 -4.51 3.66 11.81
CA GLN A 31 -3.82 4.06 13.04
C GLN A 31 -2.48 4.71 12.74
N THR A 32 -1.68 4.11 11.86
CA THR A 32 -0.38 4.66 11.45
C THR A 32 -0.53 6.06 10.85
N LEU A 33 -1.55 6.28 10.01
CA LEU A 33 -1.80 7.58 9.40
C LEU A 33 -2.12 8.66 10.44
N VAL A 34 -3.02 8.35 11.37
CA VAL A 34 -3.48 9.30 12.41
C VAL A 34 -2.40 9.57 13.47
N GLU A 35 -1.72 8.53 13.93
CA GLU A 35 -0.80 8.64 15.08
C GLU A 35 0.62 9.03 14.68
N LYS A 36 1.08 8.59 13.49
CA LYS A 36 2.50 8.67 13.11
C LYS A 36 2.76 9.54 11.88
N VAL A 37 1.80 9.65 10.95
CA VAL A 37 1.99 10.40 9.69
C VAL A 37 1.43 11.82 9.79
N PHE A 38 0.26 11.97 10.39
CA PHE A 38 -0.44 13.26 10.53
C PHE A 38 -0.94 13.54 11.97
N PRO A 39 -0.09 13.42 13.00
CA PRO A 39 -0.51 13.62 14.40
C PRO A 39 -1.07 15.02 14.65
N GLU A 40 -0.62 16.03 13.90
CA GLU A 40 -1.06 17.42 13.99
C GLU A 40 -2.55 17.62 13.69
N ARG A 41 -3.18 16.69 12.95
CA ARG A 41 -4.59 16.77 12.56
C ARG A 41 -5.54 16.35 13.68
N LYS A 42 -5.03 15.77 14.78
CA LYS A 42 -5.82 15.34 15.95
C LYS A 42 -7.04 14.49 15.59
N LEU A 43 -6.90 13.64 14.58
CA LEU A 43 -7.94 12.72 14.15
C LEU A 43 -8.03 11.50 15.09
N LYS A 44 -9.10 10.72 14.97
CA LYS A 44 -9.24 9.43 15.67
C LYS A 44 -9.80 8.38 14.71
N VAL A 45 -9.30 7.16 14.84
CA VAL A 45 -9.82 6.03 14.06
C VAL A 45 -11.12 5.52 14.68
N VAL A 46 -12.21 5.50 13.90
CA VAL A 46 -13.52 5.00 14.34
C VAL A 46 -13.82 3.68 13.63
N LYS A 47 -14.07 2.63 14.39
CA LYS A 47 -14.50 1.32 13.87
C LYS A 47 -16.02 1.24 13.90
N ASN A 48 -16.67 1.27 12.74
CA ASN A 48 -18.11 1.05 12.62
C ASN A 48 -18.37 -0.29 11.91
N ILE A 49 -18.53 -1.36 12.69
CA ILE A 49 -18.77 -2.70 12.17
C ILE A 49 -20.25 -3.01 12.34
N ASN A 50 -20.99 -3.01 11.23
CA ASN A 50 -22.39 -3.44 11.25
C ASN A 50 -22.47 -4.97 11.29
N LYS A 51 -22.80 -5.54 12.44
CA LYS A 51 -22.90 -6.99 12.66
C LYS A 51 -24.01 -7.66 11.82
N SER A 52 -24.98 -6.90 11.30
CA SER A 52 -26.07 -7.45 10.48
C SER A 52 -25.62 -7.77 9.05
N ASN A 53 -24.57 -7.12 8.56
CA ASN A 53 -24.00 -7.38 7.24
C ASN A 53 -22.94 -8.49 7.36
N LYS A 54 -23.39 -9.74 7.50
CA LYS A 54 -22.60 -10.94 7.18
C LYS A 54 -22.34 -11.01 5.66
N CYS A 55 -21.91 -9.90 5.06
CA CYS A 55 -21.53 -9.86 3.66
C CYS A 55 -20.23 -10.64 3.52
N LEU A 56 -20.35 -11.88 3.04
CA LEU A 56 -19.54 -12.59 2.02
C LEU A 56 -18.06 -12.15 1.86
N ARG A 57 -17.35 -11.79 2.92
CA ARG A 57 -15.91 -11.63 2.85
C ARG A 57 -15.33 -13.03 2.80
N ILE A 58 -14.85 -13.41 1.63
CA ILE A 58 -13.93 -14.53 1.49
C ILE A 58 -12.77 -14.22 2.44
N GLU A 59 -12.60 -15.05 3.47
CA GLU A 59 -11.53 -14.94 4.45
C GLU A 59 -10.21 -15.40 3.80
N PHE A 60 -9.67 -14.60 2.89
CA PHE A 60 -8.27 -14.76 2.52
C PHE A 60 -7.42 -14.30 3.71
N ALA A 61 -6.82 -15.25 4.41
CA ALA A 61 -5.97 -14.97 5.57
C ALA A 61 -4.72 -14.16 5.19
N ARG A 62 -4.29 -14.23 3.92
CA ARG A 62 -3.14 -13.51 3.34
C ARG A 62 -3.37 -13.19 1.87
N THR A 63 -2.72 -12.12 1.41
CA THR A 63 -2.73 -11.69 -0.01
C THR A 63 -1.32 -11.52 -0.58
N THR A 64 -0.31 -11.92 0.19
CA THR A 64 1.10 -11.86 -0.20
C THR A 64 1.42 -12.76 -1.39
N VAL A 65 2.27 -12.27 -2.27
CA VAL A 65 2.77 -12.96 -3.45
C VAL A 65 4.29 -13.13 -3.33
N ASP A 66 4.83 -14.20 -3.93
CA ASP A 66 6.28 -14.38 -3.96
C ASP A 66 6.94 -13.36 -4.89
N ILE A 67 7.91 -12.62 -4.35
CA ILE A 67 8.68 -11.57 -5.05
C ILE A 67 10.16 -11.93 -5.19
N THR A 68 10.56 -13.16 -4.85
CA THR A 68 11.96 -13.64 -4.95
C THR A 68 12.52 -13.42 -6.35
N LYS A 69 11.69 -13.69 -7.38
CA LYS A 69 12.06 -13.57 -8.77
C LYS A 69 12.44 -12.15 -9.20
N ILE A 70 11.66 -11.15 -8.78
CA ILE A 70 11.97 -9.75 -9.13
C ILE A 70 13.11 -9.18 -8.27
N LYS A 71 13.24 -9.65 -7.01
CA LYS A 71 14.39 -9.31 -6.15
C LYS A 71 15.71 -9.76 -6.78
N ALA A 72 15.73 -10.93 -7.43
CA ALA A 72 16.90 -11.42 -8.16
C ALA A 72 17.32 -10.51 -9.33
N LEU A 73 16.39 -9.76 -9.92
CA LEU A 73 16.69 -8.73 -10.94
C LEU A 73 17.22 -7.40 -10.37
N GLY A 74 17.35 -7.32 -9.04
CA GLY A 74 17.82 -6.14 -8.32
C GLY A 74 16.70 -5.19 -7.87
N TRP A 75 15.43 -5.60 -7.96
CA TRP A 75 14.34 -4.80 -7.42
C TRP A 75 14.36 -4.81 -5.89
N LYS A 76 14.16 -3.62 -5.30
CA LYS A 76 14.07 -3.41 -3.86
C LYS A 76 12.93 -2.43 -3.56
N LEU A 77 12.32 -2.60 -2.38
CA LEU A 77 11.33 -1.66 -1.88
C LEU A 77 12.05 -0.40 -1.39
N ASN A 78 11.81 0.73 -2.07
CA ASN A 78 12.52 1.98 -1.77
C ASN A 78 11.73 2.93 -0.87
N PHE A 79 10.41 2.75 -0.77
CA PHE A 79 9.53 3.67 -0.06
C PHE A 79 8.87 2.96 1.14
N PRO A 80 9.15 3.39 2.37
CA PRO A 80 8.42 2.95 3.55
C PRO A 80 6.94 3.32 3.45
N ILE A 81 6.06 2.48 4.01
CA ILE A 81 4.59 2.69 4.02
C ILE A 81 4.24 4.12 4.49
N LYS A 82 4.84 4.58 5.59
CA LYS A 82 4.58 5.93 6.14
C LYS A 82 4.85 7.03 5.12
N GLU A 83 6.02 7.02 4.50
CA GLU A 83 6.43 8.03 3.52
C GLU A 83 5.53 7.96 2.27
N GLY A 84 5.29 6.75 1.75
CA GLY A 84 4.46 6.54 0.58
C GLY A 84 3.05 7.10 0.77
N PHE A 85 2.39 6.74 1.88
CA PHE A 85 1.04 7.23 2.18
C PHE A 85 1.01 8.72 2.51
N GLN A 86 2.05 9.27 3.14
CA GLN A 86 2.15 10.71 3.40
C GLN A 86 2.11 11.50 2.08
N ARG A 87 2.92 11.07 1.10
CA ARG A 87 2.99 11.68 -0.24
C ARG A 87 1.67 11.54 -0.98
N THR A 88 1.05 10.37 -0.91
CA THR A 88 -0.27 10.12 -1.53
C THR A 88 -1.32 11.08 -0.97
N VAL A 89 -1.49 11.18 0.35
CA VAL A 89 -2.50 12.08 0.95
C VAL A 89 -2.26 13.53 0.56
N ARG A 90 -1.00 14.00 0.62
CA ARG A 90 -0.66 15.37 0.21
C ARG A 90 -0.97 15.65 -1.26
N SER A 91 -0.75 14.68 -2.15
CA SER A 91 -1.10 14.86 -3.58
C SER A 91 -2.59 15.10 -3.80
N PHE A 92 -3.47 14.40 -3.06
CA PHE A 92 -4.91 14.63 -3.12
C PHE A 92 -5.31 16.01 -2.56
N GLU A 93 -4.60 16.51 -1.56
CA GLU A 93 -4.85 17.82 -0.98
C GLU A 93 -4.42 18.96 -1.90
N GLU A 94 -3.27 18.81 -2.55
CA GLU A 94 -2.80 19.74 -3.58
C GLU A 94 -3.77 19.80 -4.75
N ASP A 95 -4.26 18.64 -5.23
CA ASP A 95 -5.23 18.59 -6.33
C ASP A 95 -6.59 19.17 -5.93
N ALA A 96 -7.08 18.89 -4.72
CA ALA A 96 -8.30 19.51 -4.21
C ALA A 96 -8.16 21.04 -4.05
N GLY A 97 -6.96 21.53 -3.77
CA GLY A 97 -6.63 22.95 -3.72
C GLY A 97 -6.65 23.64 -5.08
N LYS A 98 -6.40 22.92 -6.19
CA LYS A 98 -6.42 23.46 -7.57
C LYS A 98 -7.82 23.62 -8.15
N ILE A 99 -8.83 23.03 -7.51
CA ILE A 99 -10.25 23.10 -7.94
C ILE A 99 -10.98 24.30 -7.28
N LYS A 100 -10.31 25.01 -6.37
CA LYS A 100 -10.78 26.28 -5.79
C LYS A 100 -10.17 27.47 -6.51
#